data_AF-A0A8T0LWD8-F1
#
_entry.id   AF-A0A8T0LWD8-F1
#
_cell.length_a   1.000
_cell.length_b   1.000
_cell.length_c   1.000
_cell.angle_alpha   90.00
_cell.angle_beta   90.00
_cell.angle_gamma   90.00
#
_symmetry.space_group_name_H-M   'P 1'
#
loop_
_entity.id
_entity.type
_entity.pdbx_description
1 polymer ?
#
loop_
_entity_poly.entity_id
_entity_poly.type
_entity_poly.pdbx_seq_one_letter_code
_entity_poly.pdbx_strand_id
1 'polypeptide(L)'
;MPKSVDVEVEGVTVFASPPATTYRYVISLKSEKVNIWLEDRCSKKQWQSGYLTKEDYVTTANIFVDATASDYVSCFKQCLDCSLEDVDEAQRKLTPLRGGKLKLDLSLKIRLLRSARDISYAFELQPIPVERIDILESKLKDQQEELERLRGQVSGVECVFLCAESVSWASSMLAWKPLDSTNFSLNAKSTAIICLLPGLYAVALLVNHLPIASSDGGSIVLQKNKAQIQLALTGASIDSYGRQQYASHQTNALLMCTVQVEKNDQISVKCTGTQAILNTPSYLTVMRIGA
;
A
#
# COMPACT_ATOMS: atom_id res chain seq x y z
N MET A 1 -42.32 21.94 19.33
CA MET A 1 -42.22 20.97 18.22
C MET A 1 -40.78 20.48 18.17
N PRO A 2 -40.52 19.17 18.18
CA PRO A 2 -39.15 18.68 18.01
C PRO A 2 -38.66 19.09 16.61
N LYS A 3 -37.44 19.61 16.53
CA LYS A 3 -36.81 19.99 15.26
C LYS A 3 -36.65 18.71 14.44
N SER A 4 -37.13 18.71 13.20
CA SER A 4 -36.81 17.66 12.23
C SER A 4 -35.29 17.61 12.07
N VAL A 5 -34.69 16.47 12.40
CA VAL A 5 -33.25 16.27 12.24
C VAL A 5 -33.02 15.79 10.81
N ASP A 6 -32.33 16.61 10.03
CA ASP A 6 -31.84 16.17 8.73
C ASP A 6 -30.65 15.22 8.97
N VAL A 7 -30.73 14.01 8.42
CA VAL A 7 -29.71 12.97 8.57
C VAL A 7 -29.24 12.56 7.18
N GLU A 8 -27.93 12.39 7.02
CA GLU A 8 -27.35 11.85 5.80
C GLU A 8 -26.34 10.77 6.20
N VAL A 9 -26.51 9.57 5.64
CA VAL A 9 -25.60 8.45 5.86
C VAL A 9 -25.12 7.92 4.52
N GLU A 10 -23.83 7.63 4.44
CA GLU A 10 -23.19 7.09 3.24
C GLU A 10 -22.50 5.75 3.54
N GLY A 11 -22.21 5.00 2.48
CA GLY A 11 -21.47 3.75 2.56
C GLY A 11 -21.23 3.11 1.21
N VAL A 12 -20.59 1.94 1.25
CA VAL A 12 -20.32 1.10 0.08
C VAL A 12 -20.91 -0.29 0.33
N THR A 13 -21.58 -0.84 -0.67
CA THR A 13 -22.25 -2.12 -0.59
C THR A 13 -22.01 -2.98 -1.84
N VAL A 14 -22.30 -4.27 -1.73
CA VAL A 14 -22.26 -5.24 -2.83
C VAL A 14 -23.53 -6.07 -2.83
N PHE A 15 -24.07 -6.39 -4.01
CA PHE A 15 -25.31 -7.19 -4.14
C PHE A 15 -25.06 -8.63 -4.63
N ALA A 16 -23.82 -8.99 -4.90
CA ALA A 16 -23.40 -10.33 -5.31
C ALA A 16 -21.99 -10.64 -4.79
N SER A 17 -21.67 -11.94 -4.67
CA SER A 17 -20.34 -12.38 -4.24
C SER A 17 -19.26 -11.97 -5.25
N PRO A 18 -18.02 -11.73 -4.80
CA PRO A 18 -16.91 -11.41 -5.68
C PRO A 18 -16.73 -12.43 -6.82
N PRO A 19 -16.38 -12.01 -8.05
CA PRO A 19 -16.05 -10.64 -8.48
C PRO A 19 -17.30 -9.87 -8.93
N ALA A 20 -17.89 -9.09 -8.01
CA ALA A 20 -19.06 -8.25 -8.27
C ALA A 20 -18.69 -6.77 -8.21
N THR A 21 -19.44 -5.93 -8.92
CA THR A 21 -19.28 -4.47 -8.81
C THR A 21 -19.69 -4.00 -7.42
N THR A 22 -19.05 -2.94 -6.96
CA THR A 22 -19.38 -2.26 -5.70
C THR A 22 -20.26 -1.06 -6.00
N TYR A 23 -21.18 -0.78 -5.10
CA TYR A 23 -22.09 0.33 -5.20
C TYR A 23 -21.85 1.30 -4.05
N ARG A 24 -21.79 2.59 -4.36
CA ARG A 24 -21.82 3.65 -3.35
C ARG A 24 -23.28 4.02 -3.11
N TYR A 25 -23.68 4.19 -1.86
CA TYR A 25 -25.04 4.59 -1.51
C TYR A 25 -25.04 5.79 -0.58
N VAL A 26 -26.12 6.56 -0.65
CA VAL A 26 -26.44 7.64 0.30
C VAL A 26 -27.91 7.50 0.68
N ILE A 27 -28.23 7.54 1.96
CA ILE A 27 -29.59 7.65 2.48
C ILE A 27 -29.74 9.02 3.14
N SER A 28 -30.62 9.84 2.58
CA SER A 28 -30.91 11.18 3.09
C SER A 28 -32.29 11.21 3.73
N LEU A 29 -32.38 11.71 4.97
CA LEU A 29 -33.60 12.06 5.66
C LEU A 29 -33.72 13.58 5.69
N LYS A 30 -34.73 14.14 5.04
CA LYS A 30 -35.03 15.58 5.12
C LYS A 30 -36.51 15.79 5.32
N SER A 31 -36.87 16.57 6.35
CA SER A 31 -38.28 16.84 6.67
C SER A 31 -39.14 15.56 6.75
N GLU A 32 -38.65 14.53 7.47
CA GLU A 32 -39.28 13.20 7.61
C GLU A 32 -39.43 12.39 6.32
N LYS A 33 -38.81 12.81 5.21
CA LYS A 33 -38.81 12.08 3.95
C LYS A 33 -37.47 11.42 3.69
N VAL A 34 -37.51 10.17 3.25
CA VAL A 34 -36.33 9.35 2.97
C VAL A 34 -36.06 9.34 1.47
N ASN A 35 -34.81 9.58 1.08
CA ASN A 35 -34.31 9.37 -0.26
C ASN A 35 -33.14 8.40 -0.23
N ILE A 36 -33.14 7.41 -1.11
CA ILE A 36 -32.03 6.48 -1.30
C ILE A 36 -31.42 6.77 -2.66
N TRP A 37 -30.13 7.12 -2.66
CA TRP A 37 -29.31 7.27 -3.86
C TRP A 37 -28.30 6.13 -3.95
N LEU A 38 -28.05 5.65 -5.17
CA LEU A 38 -27.17 4.53 -5.46
C LEU A 38 -26.34 4.81 -6.72
N GLU A 39 -25.04 4.56 -6.66
CA GLU A 39 -24.11 4.63 -7.79
C GLU A 39 -23.38 3.31 -7.98
N ASP A 40 -23.34 2.80 -9.21
CA ASP A 40 -22.43 1.73 -9.59
C ASP A 40 -21.02 2.32 -9.78
N ARG A 41 -20.05 1.93 -8.94
CA ARG A 41 -18.71 2.51 -8.98
C ARG A 41 -17.94 2.17 -10.25
N CYS A 42 -18.29 1.07 -10.93
CA CYS A 42 -17.67 0.69 -12.19
C CYS A 42 -18.22 1.51 -13.37
N SER A 43 -19.54 1.49 -13.56
CA SER A 43 -20.17 2.14 -14.72
C SER A 43 -20.49 3.63 -14.52
N LYS A 44 -20.46 4.11 -13.27
CA LYS A 44 -20.84 5.48 -12.85
C LYS A 44 -22.29 5.85 -13.11
N LYS A 45 -23.14 4.85 -13.38
CA LYS A 45 -24.58 5.04 -13.46
C LYS A 45 -25.15 5.28 -12.06
N GLN A 46 -26.14 6.16 -11.99
CA GLN A 46 -26.74 6.58 -10.73
C GLN A 46 -28.26 6.40 -10.76
N TRP A 47 -28.83 6.13 -9.59
CA TRP A 47 -30.27 5.99 -9.41
C TRP A 47 -30.71 6.60 -8.08
N GLN A 48 -31.96 7.04 -7.99
CA GLN A 48 -32.56 7.50 -6.74
C GLN A 48 -34.03 7.15 -6.60
N SER A 49 -34.52 6.99 -5.37
CA SER A 49 -35.94 6.82 -5.08
C SER A 49 -36.75 8.11 -5.20
N GLY A 50 -36.11 9.26 -4.99
CA GLY A 50 -36.80 10.50 -4.64
C GLY A 50 -37.15 10.53 -3.14
N TYR A 51 -37.66 11.67 -2.67
CA TYR A 51 -38.05 11.85 -1.26
C TYR A 51 -39.41 11.21 -0.98
N LEU A 52 -39.37 10.04 -0.35
CA LEU A 52 -40.51 9.20 0.02
C LEU A 52 -41.01 9.56 1.42
N THR A 53 -42.33 9.65 1.60
CA THR A 53 -42.94 9.72 2.93
C THR A 53 -43.02 8.34 3.57
N LYS A 54 -43.34 8.29 4.87
CA LYS A 54 -43.40 7.02 5.61
C LYS A 54 -44.39 6.04 4.99
N GLU A 55 -45.50 6.53 4.46
CA GLU A 55 -46.56 5.73 3.85
C GLU A 55 -46.11 5.07 2.53
N ASP A 56 -45.07 5.60 1.87
CA ASP A 56 -44.56 5.06 0.62
C ASP A 56 -43.75 3.76 0.83
N TYR A 57 -43.16 3.56 2.01
CA TYR A 57 -42.32 2.40 2.33
C TYR A 57 -42.80 1.58 3.53
N VAL A 58 -43.70 2.12 4.35
CA VAL A 58 -44.31 1.42 5.49
C VAL A 58 -45.71 0.95 5.16
N THR A 59 -45.93 -0.34 5.39
CA THR A 59 -47.20 -1.07 5.25
C THR A 59 -47.54 -1.71 6.60
N THR A 60 -48.77 -2.19 6.75
CA THR A 60 -49.17 -2.97 7.93
C THR A 60 -48.32 -4.24 8.14
N ALA A 61 -47.68 -4.74 7.08
CA ALA A 61 -46.86 -5.94 7.13
C ALA A 61 -45.40 -5.67 7.56
N ASN A 62 -44.91 -4.44 7.51
CA ASN A 62 -43.52 -4.10 7.85
C ASN A 62 -43.40 -2.96 8.88
N ILE A 63 -44.50 -2.45 9.42
CA ILE A 63 -44.50 -1.37 10.41
C ILE A 63 -43.88 -1.81 11.75
N PHE A 64 -43.02 -0.95 12.27
CA PHE A 64 -42.64 -0.92 13.68
C PHE A 64 -43.44 0.14 14.42
N VAL A 65 -44.08 -0.27 15.52
CA VAL A 65 -44.81 0.64 16.41
C VAL A 65 -43.83 1.66 16.98
N ASP A 66 -44.23 2.92 16.98
CA ASP A 66 -43.45 4.09 17.45
C ASP A 66 -42.14 4.40 16.70
N ALA A 67 -41.79 3.66 15.65
CA ALA A 67 -40.58 3.95 14.87
C ALA A 67 -40.70 5.25 14.06
N THR A 68 -39.69 6.10 14.19
CA THR A 68 -39.50 7.34 13.44
C THR A 68 -38.87 7.07 12.07
N ALA A 69 -38.89 8.05 11.15
CA ALA A 69 -38.21 7.91 9.86
C ALA A 69 -36.69 7.67 10.03
N SER A 70 -36.08 8.24 11.07
CA SER A 70 -34.67 8.03 11.41
C SER A 70 -34.36 6.58 11.81
N ASP A 71 -35.29 5.91 12.51
CA ASP A 71 -35.15 4.50 12.86
C ASP A 71 -35.17 3.61 11.61
N TYR A 72 -36.04 3.92 10.65
CA TYR A 72 -36.06 3.22 9.36
C TYR A 72 -34.77 3.46 8.56
N VAL A 73 -34.23 4.69 8.54
CA VAL A 73 -32.93 4.97 7.89
C VAL A 73 -31.80 4.12 8.47
N SER A 74 -31.77 3.97 9.80
CA SER A 74 -30.79 3.10 10.48
C SER A 74 -30.97 1.63 10.08
N CYS A 75 -32.22 1.16 10.00
CA CYS A 75 -32.57 -0.17 9.50
C CYS A 75 -32.13 -0.41 8.05
N PHE A 76 -32.34 0.57 7.16
CA PHE A 76 -31.95 0.45 5.75
C PHE A 76 -30.43 0.44 5.61
N LYS A 77 -29.73 1.29 6.37
CA LYS A 77 -28.26 1.27 6.44
C LYS A 77 -27.74 -0.10 6.89
N GLN A 78 -28.33 -0.69 7.93
CA GLN A 78 -27.94 -2.02 8.39
C GLN A 78 -28.07 -3.08 7.29
N CYS A 79 -29.14 -3.05 6.49
CA CYS A 79 -29.32 -3.97 5.37
C CYS A 79 -28.27 -3.77 4.26
N LEU A 80 -27.86 -2.52 4.02
CA LEU A 80 -26.85 -2.18 3.02
C LEU A 80 -25.43 -2.54 3.48
N ASP A 81 -25.15 -2.46 4.79
CA ASP A 81 -23.83 -2.71 5.36
C ASP A 81 -23.59 -4.18 5.76
N CYS A 82 -24.63 -5.03 5.80
CA CYS A 82 -24.46 -6.42 6.23
C CYS A 82 -23.57 -7.24 5.28
N SER A 83 -22.93 -8.30 5.80
CA SER A 83 -22.21 -9.26 4.96
C SER A 83 -23.19 -10.03 4.07
N LEU A 84 -22.80 -10.35 2.83
CA LEU A 84 -23.60 -11.24 1.98
C LEU A 84 -23.61 -12.69 2.49
N GLU A 85 -22.63 -13.07 3.30
CA GLU A 85 -22.51 -14.41 3.88
C GLU A 85 -23.38 -14.58 5.14
N ASP A 86 -23.68 -13.47 5.82
CA ASP A 86 -24.46 -13.44 7.07
C ASP A 86 -25.91 -13.03 6.79
N VAL A 87 -26.60 -13.89 6.06
CA VAL A 87 -28.00 -13.70 5.64
C VAL A 87 -29.01 -13.91 6.77
N ASP A 88 -28.55 -14.17 8.00
CA ASP A 88 -29.42 -14.64 9.09
C ASP A 88 -30.11 -13.49 9.86
N GLU A 89 -29.70 -12.24 9.65
CA GLU A 89 -30.29 -11.06 10.30
C GLU A 89 -30.77 -9.98 9.33
N ALA A 90 -30.01 -9.69 8.27
CA ALA A 90 -30.33 -8.65 7.31
C ALA A 90 -29.92 -9.06 5.90
N GLN A 91 -30.70 -8.65 4.91
CA GLN A 91 -30.47 -8.99 3.50
C GLN A 91 -30.78 -7.80 2.61
N ARG A 92 -30.15 -7.80 1.44
CA ARG A 92 -30.42 -6.84 0.38
C ARG A 92 -30.38 -7.53 -0.97
N LYS A 93 -31.19 -7.02 -1.90
CA LYS A 93 -31.22 -7.49 -3.28
C LYS A 93 -31.49 -6.33 -4.21
N LEU A 94 -30.77 -6.29 -5.32
CA LEU A 94 -30.96 -5.31 -6.38
C LEU A 94 -31.44 -6.04 -7.63
N THR A 95 -32.61 -5.68 -8.12
CA THR A 95 -33.22 -6.31 -9.31
C THR A 95 -33.38 -5.27 -10.42
N PRO A 96 -32.87 -5.49 -11.64
CA PRO A 96 -33.09 -4.58 -12.75
C PRO A 96 -34.55 -4.64 -13.22
N LEU A 97 -35.11 -3.47 -13.54
CA LEU A 97 -36.45 -3.30 -14.09
C LEU A 97 -36.39 -2.73 -15.52
N ARG A 98 -37.54 -2.70 -16.21
CA ARG A 98 -37.64 -2.07 -17.54
C ARG A 98 -37.35 -0.56 -17.45
N GLY A 99 -36.81 -0.01 -18.54
CA GLY A 99 -36.49 1.42 -18.63
C GLY A 99 -35.23 1.83 -17.85
N GLY A 100 -34.36 0.89 -17.50
CA GLY A 100 -33.13 1.17 -16.77
C GLY A 100 -33.32 1.50 -15.29
N LYS A 101 -34.54 1.30 -14.77
CA LYS A 101 -34.87 1.43 -13.35
C LYS A 101 -34.34 0.24 -12.55
N LEU A 102 -34.19 0.42 -11.26
CA LEU A 102 -33.80 -0.65 -10.33
C LEU A 102 -34.85 -0.83 -9.24
N LYS A 103 -35.01 -2.05 -8.74
CA LYS A 103 -35.74 -2.34 -7.52
C LYS A 103 -34.74 -2.75 -6.44
N LEU A 104 -34.71 -1.98 -5.36
CA LEU A 104 -33.94 -2.30 -4.16
C LEU A 104 -34.88 -2.95 -3.14
N ASP A 105 -34.65 -4.21 -2.85
CA ASP A 105 -35.33 -4.96 -1.79
C ASP A 105 -34.40 -5.05 -0.59
N LEU A 106 -34.85 -4.57 0.58
CA LEU A 106 -34.15 -4.66 1.86
C LEU A 106 -34.99 -5.50 2.82
N SER A 107 -34.38 -6.47 3.49
CA SER A 107 -35.08 -7.39 4.38
C SER A 107 -34.36 -7.53 5.71
N LEU A 108 -35.11 -7.52 6.80
CA LEU A 108 -34.63 -7.79 8.15
C LEU A 108 -35.35 -8.99 8.73
N LYS A 109 -34.59 -9.88 9.37
CA LYS A 109 -35.14 -11.00 10.13
C LYS A 109 -35.16 -10.64 11.60
N ILE A 110 -36.36 -10.48 12.15
CA ILE A 110 -36.54 -10.18 13.58
C ILE A 110 -36.99 -11.41 14.32
N ARG A 111 -36.28 -11.72 15.41
CA ARG A 111 -36.60 -12.81 16.32
C ARG A 111 -37.25 -12.24 17.56
N LEU A 112 -38.48 -12.66 17.83
CA LEU A 112 -39.19 -12.28 19.05
C LEU A 112 -39.83 -13.53 19.66
N LEU A 113 -39.58 -13.73 20.96
CA LEU A 113 -39.96 -14.93 21.71
C LEU A 113 -39.36 -16.21 21.07
N ARG A 114 -40.19 -16.97 20.34
CA ARG A 114 -39.81 -18.21 19.64
C ARG A 114 -40.15 -18.17 18.14
N SER A 115 -40.46 -16.99 17.62
CA SER A 115 -40.81 -16.78 16.22
C SER A 115 -39.78 -15.89 15.53
N ALA A 116 -39.58 -16.13 14.24
CA ALA A 116 -38.81 -15.25 13.37
C ALA A 116 -39.75 -14.67 12.31
N ARG A 117 -39.62 -13.38 12.05
CA ARG A 117 -40.38 -12.68 11.01
C ARG A 117 -39.42 -11.95 10.09
N ASP A 118 -39.60 -12.16 8.80
CA ASP A 118 -38.92 -11.38 7.77
C ASP A 118 -39.76 -10.14 7.44
N ILE A 119 -39.13 -8.99 7.57
CA ILE A 119 -39.70 -7.67 7.34
C ILE A 119 -38.99 -7.10 6.13
N SER A 120 -39.74 -6.80 5.07
CA SER A 120 -39.17 -6.37 3.79
C SER A 120 -39.66 -5.00 3.37
N TYR A 121 -38.78 -4.27 2.70
CA TYR A 121 -39.01 -2.95 2.12
C TYR A 121 -38.55 -2.98 0.66
N ALA A 122 -39.34 -2.39 -0.21
CA ALA A 122 -39.08 -2.36 -1.65
C ALA A 122 -39.07 -0.91 -2.14
N PHE A 123 -38.00 -0.51 -2.81
CA PHE A 123 -37.82 0.82 -3.36
C PHE A 123 -37.61 0.74 -4.86
N GLU A 124 -38.38 1.52 -5.63
CA GLU A 124 -38.13 1.73 -7.05
C GLU A 124 -37.18 2.91 -7.22
N LEU A 125 -36.01 2.67 -7.83
CA LEU A 125 -34.99 3.68 -8.08
C LEU A 125 -35.03 4.09 -9.56
N GLN A 126 -35.21 5.38 -9.79
CA GLN A 126 -35.21 6.00 -11.11
C GLN A 126 -33.78 6.31 -11.55
N PRO A 127 -33.42 6.06 -12.82
CA PRO A 127 -32.11 6.44 -13.34
C PRO A 127 -31.94 7.96 -13.34
N ILE A 128 -30.76 8.41 -12.95
CA ILE A 128 -30.35 9.82 -12.99
C ILE A 128 -29.48 10.01 -14.24
N PRO A 129 -29.78 10.99 -15.10
CA PRO A 129 -28.85 11.38 -16.16
C PRO A 129 -27.56 11.90 -15.53
N VAL A 130 -26.43 11.31 -15.88
CA VAL A 130 -25.11 11.70 -15.35
C VAL A 130 -24.34 12.40 -16.46
N GLU A 131 -23.84 13.61 -16.20
CA GLU A 131 -23.02 14.31 -17.17
C GLU A 131 -21.58 13.78 -17.17
N ARG A 132 -20.84 14.05 -18.25
CA ARG A 132 -19.44 13.61 -18.34
C ARG A 132 -18.57 14.18 -17.23
N ILE A 133 -18.87 15.39 -16.76
CA ILE A 133 -18.14 16.06 -15.68
C ILE A 133 -18.37 15.30 -14.37
N ASP A 134 -19.60 14.98 -14.02
CA ASP A 134 -19.93 14.21 -12.81
C ASP A 134 -19.27 12.82 -12.80
N ILE A 135 -19.19 12.16 -13.97
CA ILE A 135 -18.48 10.88 -14.13
C ILE A 135 -16.99 11.06 -13.79
N LEU A 136 -16.36 12.13 -14.28
CA LEU A 136 -14.94 12.40 -14.02
C LEU A 136 -14.70 12.73 -12.55
N GLU A 137 -15.56 13.54 -11.93
CA GLU A 137 -15.49 13.85 -10.50
C GLU A 137 -15.64 12.58 -9.65
N SER A 138 -16.59 11.71 -9.98
CA SER A 138 -16.79 10.44 -9.28
C SER A 138 -15.60 9.48 -9.46
N LYS A 139 -14.97 9.45 -10.64
CA LYS A 139 -13.73 8.69 -10.86
C LYS A 139 -12.54 9.27 -10.10
N LEU A 140 -12.42 10.58 -10.03
CA LEU A 140 -11.37 11.26 -9.28
C LEU A 140 -11.53 10.99 -7.77
N LYS A 141 -12.76 11.02 -7.26
CA LYS A 141 -13.06 10.63 -5.87
C LYS A 141 -12.62 9.19 -5.58
N ASP A 142 -12.95 8.25 -6.45
CA ASP A 142 -12.51 6.84 -6.29
C ASP A 142 -10.99 6.71 -6.30
N GLN A 143 -10.30 7.41 -7.19
CA GLN A 143 -8.84 7.40 -7.24
C GLN A 143 -8.23 7.99 -5.97
N GLN A 144 -8.79 9.06 -5.44
CA GLN A 144 -8.31 9.67 -4.19
C GLN A 144 -8.53 8.73 -2.99
N GLU A 145 -9.70 8.11 -2.88
CA GLU A 145 -9.98 7.11 -1.83
C GLU A 145 -8.99 5.95 -1.87
N GLU A 146 -8.70 5.43 -3.06
CA GLU A 146 -7.72 4.34 -3.24
C GLU A 146 -6.30 4.79 -2.93
N LEU A 147 -5.90 6.01 -3.30
CA LEU A 147 -4.61 6.57 -2.94
C LEU A 147 -4.46 6.72 -1.42
N GLU A 148 -5.48 7.19 -0.71
CA GLU A 148 -5.43 7.28 0.76
C GLU A 148 -5.38 5.90 1.41
N ARG A 149 -6.11 4.92 0.88
CA ARG A 149 -6.03 3.52 1.32
C ARG A 149 -4.61 2.97 1.17
N LEU A 150 -3.99 3.19 0.01
CA LEU A 150 -2.63 2.76 -0.27
C LEU A 150 -1.60 3.51 0.58
N ARG A 151 -1.76 4.82 0.81
CA ARG A 151 -0.92 5.60 1.73
C ARG A 151 -0.99 5.04 3.15
N GLY A 152 -2.18 4.68 3.63
CA GLY A 152 -2.35 4.00 4.90
C GLY A 152 -1.60 2.67 4.99
N GLN A 153 -1.54 1.92 3.87
CA GLN A 153 -0.77 0.66 3.80
C GLN A 153 0.74 0.88 3.74
N VAL A 154 1.20 1.88 2.98
CA VAL A 154 2.63 2.20 2.82
C VAL A 154 3.20 2.83 4.09
N SER A 155 2.40 3.58 4.86
CA SER A 155 2.83 4.18 6.13
C SER A 155 3.23 3.14 7.19
N GLY A 156 2.90 1.86 7.00
CA GLY A 156 3.34 0.75 7.86
C GLY A 156 4.59 0.00 7.36
N VAL A 157 5.08 0.28 6.14
CA VAL A 157 6.27 -0.35 5.58
C VAL A 157 7.42 0.65 5.69
N GLU A 158 8.15 0.60 6.80
CA GLU A 158 9.38 1.37 6.97
C GLU A 158 10.35 1.02 5.83
N CYS A 159 10.56 1.97 4.92
CA CYS A 159 11.54 1.81 3.85
C CYS A 159 12.94 1.91 4.46
N VAL A 160 13.50 0.76 4.81
CA VAL A 160 14.86 0.69 5.39
C VAL A 160 15.85 0.71 4.25
N PHE A 161 16.44 1.88 3.98
CA PHE A 161 17.45 2.07 2.96
C PHE A 161 18.65 2.89 3.50
N LEU A 162 19.82 2.69 2.89
CA LEU A 162 21.03 3.44 3.17
C LEU A 162 21.84 3.63 1.89
N CYS A 163 22.38 4.83 1.68
CA CYS A 163 23.46 5.10 0.74
C CYS A 163 24.65 5.65 1.52
N ALA A 164 25.70 4.83 1.68
CA ALA A 164 26.91 5.19 2.39
C ALA A 164 28.04 5.57 1.42
N GLU A 165 28.76 6.63 1.75
CA GLU A 165 29.91 7.12 0.99
C GLU A 165 31.20 6.87 1.78
N SER A 166 32.25 6.39 1.11
CA SER A 166 33.55 6.17 1.73
C SER A 166 34.34 7.46 1.89
N VAL A 167 35.09 7.62 2.98
CA VAL A 167 36.08 8.69 3.18
C VAL A 167 37.42 8.30 2.56
N SER A 168 37.93 7.13 2.92
CA SER A 168 39.25 6.63 2.55
C SER A 168 39.35 5.13 2.89
N TRP A 169 40.55 4.56 2.81
CA TRP A 169 40.79 3.17 3.21
C TRP A 169 41.53 3.14 4.54
N ALA A 170 41.08 2.31 5.48
CA ALA A 170 41.73 2.05 6.74
C ALA A 170 42.25 0.60 6.77
N SER A 171 43.58 0.42 6.67
CA SER A 171 44.22 -0.90 6.74
C SER A 171 43.58 -1.94 5.79
N SER A 172 43.48 -1.63 4.49
CA SER A 172 42.85 -2.47 3.46
C SER A 172 41.32 -2.59 3.52
N MET A 173 40.63 -1.87 4.40
CA MET A 173 39.17 -1.82 4.47
C MET A 173 38.64 -0.46 4.01
N LEU A 174 37.45 -0.40 3.40
CA LEU A 174 36.76 0.87 3.19
C LEU A 174 36.36 1.49 4.54
N ALA A 175 36.62 2.79 4.71
CA ALA A 175 36.12 3.57 5.83
C ALA A 175 35.00 4.50 5.36
N TRP A 176 33.90 4.54 6.11
CA TRP A 176 32.66 5.23 5.75
C TRP A 176 32.53 6.60 6.43
N LYS A 177 31.85 7.54 5.78
CA LYS A 177 31.38 8.78 6.40
C LYS A 177 30.34 8.46 7.48
N PRO A 178 30.15 9.35 8.48
CA PRO A 178 29.04 9.24 9.43
C PRO A 178 27.71 9.03 8.69
N LEU A 179 26.89 8.11 9.21
CA LEU A 179 25.61 7.75 8.61
C LEU A 179 24.50 8.59 9.24
N ASP A 180 23.59 9.10 8.41
CA ASP A 180 22.33 9.70 8.85
C ASP A 180 21.22 8.64 8.77
N SER A 181 21.21 7.73 9.76
CA SER A 181 20.23 6.65 9.81
C SER A 181 20.00 6.14 11.22
N THR A 182 18.76 5.77 11.53
CA THR A 182 18.36 5.07 12.77
C THR A 182 18.47 3.55 12.65
N ASN A 183 18.55 3.02 11.44
CA ASN A 183 18.50 1.59 11.13
C ASN A 183 19.88 0.97 10.86
N PHE A 184 20.89 1.82 10.74
CA PHE A 184 22.27 1.42 10.51
C PHE A 184 23.20 2.24 11.40
N SER A 185 24.27 1.61 11.87
CA SER A 185 25.32 2.30 12.63
C SER A 185 26.70 1.90 12.12
N LEU A 186 27.75 2.62 12.54
CA LEU A 186 29.13 2.27 12.21
C LEU A 186 29.81 1.57 13.39
N ASN A 187 30.75 0.68 13.07
CA ASN A 187 31.67 0.17 14.09
C ASN A 187 32.63 1.28 14.57
N ALA A 188 33.36 1.04 15.66
CA ALA A 188 34.27 2.03 16.26
C ALA A 188 35.40 2.53 15.33
N LYS A 189 35.70 1.82 14.24
CA LYS A 189 36.72 2.18 13.25
C LYS A 189 36.12 2.78 11.97
N SER A 190 34.80 2.92 11.89
CA SER A 190 34.04 3.28 10.69
C SER A 190 34.30 2.39 9.47
N THR A 191 34.76 1.15 9.66
CA THR A 191 35.10 0.22 8.55
C THR A 191 34.00 -0.79 8.22
N ALA A 192 32.98 -0.87 9.07
CA ALA A 192 31.84 -1.75 8.86
C ALA A 192 30.54 -1.04 9.21
N ILE A 193 29.51 -1.32 8.42
CA ILE A 193 28.14 -0.87 8.66
C ILE A 193 27.40 -1.99 9.39
N ILE A 194 26.79 -1.66 10.51
CA ILE A 194 26.05 -2.56 11.37
C ILE A 194 24.56 -2.38 11.05
N CYS A 195 23.89 -3.46 10.66
CA CYS A 195 22.45 -3.45 10.41
C CYS A 195 21.69 -3.67 11.72
N LEU A 196 20.79 -2.75 12.09
CA LEU A 196 20.07 -2.80 13.37
C LEU A 196 18.72 -3.52 13.29
N LEU A 197 18.27 -3.82 12.07
CA LEU A 197 17.06 -4.57 11.78
C LEU A 197 17.41 -5.86 11.02
N PRO A 198 16.82 -7.02 11.38
CA PRO A 198 16.98 -8.24 10.63
C PRO A 198 16.12 -8.24 9.35
N GLY A 199 16.53 -9.02 8.37
CA GLY A 199 15.72 -9.30 7.19
C GLY A 199 16.54 -9.63 5.95
N LEU A 200 15.86 -9.62 4.81
CA LEU A 200 16.48 -9.84 3.50
C LEU A 200 16.88 -8.48 2.90
N TYR A 201 18.16 -8.33 2.57
CA TYR A 201 18.71 -7.08 2.05
C TYR A 201 19.27 -7.26 0.64
N ALA A 202 18.96 -6.29 -0.23
CA ALA A 202 19.70 -6.05 -1.45
C ALA A 202 20.87 -5.11 -1.15
N VAL A 203 22.08 -5.53 -1.54
CA VAL A 203 23.33 -4.79 -1.31
C VAL A 203 24.00 -4.54 -2.65
N ALA A 204 24.34 -3.29 -2.92
CA ALA A 204 25.11 -2.88 -4.08
C ALA A 204 26.33 -2.08 -3.63
N LEU A 205 27.51 -2.48 -4.10
CA LEU A 205 28.79 -1.89 -3.74
C LEU A 205 29.50 -1.43 -5.02
N LEU A 206 29.84 -0.16 -5.10
CA LEU A 206 30.71 0.41 -6.12
C LEU A 206 32.02 0.84 -5.47
N VAL A 207 33.13 0.21 -5.85
CA VAL A 207 34.46 0.57 -5.37
C VAL A 207 35.25 1.23 -6.48
N ASN A 208 35.65 2.48 -6.28
CA ASN A 208 36.59 3.18 -7.14
C ASN A 208 38.02 2.92 -6.63
N HIS A 209 38.86 2.33 -7.47
CA HIS A 209 40.16 1.83 -7.04
C HIS A 209 41.23 1.86 -8.13
N LEU A 210 42.48 1.82 -7.71
CA LEU A 210 43.65 1.76 -8.57
C LEU A 210 44.40 0.44 -8.32
N PRO A 211 44.33 -0.55 -9.23
CA PRO A 211 45.05 -1.81 -9.07
C PRO A 211 46.55 -1.57 -8.89
N ILE A 212 47.22 -2.36 -8.05
CA ILE A 212 48.67 -2.25 -7.88
C ILE A 212 49.35 -3.20 -8.87
N ALA A 213 50.31 -2.70 -9.64
CA ALA A 213 51.10 -3.50 -10.57
C ALA A 213 51.94 -4.52 -9.79
N SER A 214 51.46 -5.76 -9.70
CA SER A 214 52.11 -6.87 -8.99
C SER A 214 51.76 -8.20 -9.66
N SER A 215 52.58 -9.23 -9.44
CA SER A 215 52.34 -10.60 -9.92
C SER A 215 51.15 -11.27 -9.24
N ASP A 216 50.80 -10.79 -8.05
CA ASP A 216 49.80 -11.40 -7.18
C ASP A 216 48.53 -10.57 -7.35
N GLY A 217 47.63 -11.01 -8.24
CA GLY A 217 46.39 -10.28 -8.56
C GLY A 217 45.63 -9.83 -7.31
N GLY A 218 44.91 -8.70 -7.41
CA GLY A 218 44.18 -8.13 -6.29
C GLY A 218 42.73 -8.61 -6.20
N SER A 219 42.05 -8.21 -5.12
CA SER A 219 40.63 -8.52 -4.93
C SER A 219 39.88 -7.49 -4.08
N ILE A 220 38.59 -7.36 -4.36
CA ILE A 220 37.63 -6.60 -3.57
C ILE A 220 36.58 -7.59 -3.07
N VAL A 221 36.47 -7.71 -1.75
CA VAL A 221 35.64 -8.69 -1.07
C VAL A 221 34.59 -7.97 -0.26
N LEU A 222 33.32 -8.18 -0.62
CA LEU A 222 32.20 -7.79 0.22
C LEU A 222 31.98 -8.88 1.27
N GLN A 223 31.92 -8.49 2.54
CA GLN A 223 31.87 -9.40 3.67
C GLN A 223 30.66 -9.15 4.55
N LYS A 224 30.08 -10.25 5.07
CA LYS A 224 29.14 -10.25 6.19
C LYS A 224 29.80 -10.93 7.40
N ASN A 225 29.94 -10.23 8.52
CA ASN A 225 30.62 -10.74 9.72
C ASN A 225 32.00 -11.34 9.41
N LYS A 226 32.76 -10.69 8.51
CA LYS A 226 34.06 -11.14 7.97
C LYS A 226 34.02 -12.37 7.05
N ALA A 227 32.88 -13.06 6.91
CA ALA A 227 32.69 -14.08 5.90
C ALA A 227 32.47 -13.42 4.53
N GLN A 228 33.12 -13.95 3.49
CA GLN A 228 32.95 -13.46 2.12
C GLN A 228 31.53 -13.78 1.61
N ILE A 229 30.86 -12.77 1.06
CA ILE A 229 29.56 -12.93 0.38
C ILE A 229 29.64 -12.67 -1.12
N GLN A 230 30.53 -11.78 -1.56
CA GLN A 230 30.84 -11.52 -2.96
C GLN A 230 32.32 -11.17 -3.15
N LEU A 231 32.85 -11.39 -4.35
CA LEU A 231 34.26 -11.17 -4.70
C LEU A 231 34.36 -10.62 -6.12
N ALA A 232 35.16 -9.57 -6.30
CA ALA A 232 35.64 -9.12 -7.59
C ALA A 232 37.17 -9.24 -7.61
N LEU A 233 37.71 -9.83 -8.66
CA LEU A 233 39.16 -9.88 -8.89
C LEU A 233 39.60 -8.59 -9.57
N THR A 234 40.67 -7.99 -9.09
CA THR A 234 41.25 -6.79 -9.69
C THR A 234 42.52 -7.18 -10.42
N GLY A 235 42.50 -7.10 -11.75
CA GLY A 235 43.66 -7.41 -12.59
C GLY A 235 44.75 -6.36 -12.48
N ALA A 236 46.00 -6.79 -12.61
CA ALA A 236 47.14 -5.92 -12.87
C ALA A 236 47.40 -5.92 -14.39
N SER A 237 47.10 -4.82 -15.10
CA SER A 237 47.59 -4.66 -16.47
C SER A 237 49.01 -4.12 -16.41
N ILE A 238 50.00 -4.95 -16.75
CA ILE A 238 51.34 -4.47 -17.09
C ILE A 238 51.34 -4.26 -18.61
N ASP A 239 51.03 -3.05 -19.05
CA ASP A 239 51.25 -2.70 -20.45
C ASP A 239 52.75 -2.50 -20.66
N SER A 240 53.35 -3.39 -21.46
CA SER A 240 54.75 -3.32 -21.87
C SER A 240 54.84 -3.11 -23.38
N TYR A 241 54.70 -1.85 -23.80
CA TYR A 241 55.10 -1.43 -25.14
C TYR A 241 56.40 -0.64 -25.04
N GLY A 242 57.49 -1.21 -25.57
CA GLY A 242 58.78 -0.54 -25.71
C GLY A 242 59.48 -0.17 -24.40
N ARG A 243 59.96 -1.15 -23.62
CA ARG A 243 60.81 -0.97 -22.41
C ARG A 243 60.31 0.01 -21.32
N GLN A 244 59.12 0.60 -21.46
CA GLN A 244 58.50 1.45 -20.46
C GLN A 244 57.32 0.69 -19.83
N GLN A 245 57.32 0.62 -18.50
CA GLN A 245 56.23 0.07 -17.71
C GLN A 245 55.22 1.19 -17.47
N TYR A 246 54.02 1.07 -18.04
CA TYR A 246 52.95 2.04 -17.76
C TYR A 246 52.29 1.74 -16.42
N ALA A 247 51.99 2.80 -15.67
CA ALA A 247 51.28 2.71 -14.40
C ALA A 247 49.84 2.19 -14.61
N SER A 248 49.37 1.38 -13.66
CA SER A 248 47.98 0.96 -13.53
C SER A 248 46.98 2.10 -13.77
N HIS A 249 45.88 1.84 -14.46
CA HIS A 249 44.80 2.81 -14.65
C HIS A 249 43.76 2.75 -13.53
N GLN A 250 43.17 3.90 -13.20
CA GLN A 250 42.02 3.99 -12.30
C GLN A 250 40.83 3.24 -12.91
N THR A 251 40.12 2.49 -12.08
CA THR A 251 38.97 1.69 -12.51
C THR A 251 37.94 1.58 -11.38
N ASN A 252 36.84 0.89 -11.66
CA ASN A 252 35.83 0.57 -10.67
C ASN A 252 35.45 -0.91 -10.69
N ALA A 253 34.94 -1.38 -9.56
CA ALA A 253 34.36 -2.70 -9.40
C ALA A 253 32.95 -2.57 -8.80
N LEU A 254 31.98 -3.23 -9.42
CA LEU A 254 30.60 -3.30 -8.93
C LEU A 254 30.33 -4.70 -8.42
N LEU A 255 29.85 -4.80 -7.17
CA LEU A 255 29.41 -6.05 -6.56
C LEU A 255 27.96 -5.88 -6.11
N MET A 256 27.10 -6.84 -6.44
CA MET A 256 25.70 -6.83 -6.02
C MET A 256 25.30 -8.20 -5.50
N CYS A 257 24.52 -8.24 -4.43
CA CYS A 257 23.94 -9.48 -3.92
C CYS A 257 22.69 -9.23 -3.09
N THR A 258 21.90 -10.28 -2.93
CA THR A 258 20.86 -10.36 -1.91
C THR A 258 21.37 -11.24 -0.77
N VAL A 259 21.23 -10.78 0.47
CA VAL A 259 21.77 -11.48 1.64
C VAL A 259 20.81 -11.37 2.82
N GLN A 260 20.65 -12.49 3.56
CA GLN A 260 19.95 -12.50 4.83
C GLN A 260 20.85 -11.88 5.91
N VAL A 261 20.31 -10.94 6.67
CA VAL A 261 21.01 -10.16 7.68
C VAL A 261 20.30 -10.34 9.02
N GLU A 262 21.05 -10.72 10.05
CA GLU A 262 20.56 -10.75 11.42
C GLU A 262 20.82 -9.40 12.11
N LYS A 263 20.12 -9.14 13.22
CA LYS A 263 20.36 -7.93 14.00
C LYS A 263 21.81 -7.86 14.48
N ASN A 264 22.46 -6.73 14.23
CA ASN A 264 23.87 -6.44 14.50
C ASN A 264 24.88 -7.16 13.57
N ASP A 265 24.44 -7.81 12.50
CA ASP A 265 25.33 -8.26 11.44
C ASP A 265 26.09 -7.06 10.84
N GLN A 266 27.37 -7.28 10.51
CA GLN A 266 28.25 -6.25 9.99
C GLN A 266 28.54 -6.50 8.51
N ILE A 267 28.36 -5.46 7.70
CA ILE A 267 28.77 -5.42 6.30
C ILE A 267 30.07 -4.63 6.21
N SER A 268 31.12 -5.25 5.68
CA SER A 268 32.43 -4.61 5.48
C SER A 268 33.00 -4.93 4.10
N VAL A 269 33.95 -4.12 3.65
CA VAL A 269 34.59 -4.27 2.34
C VAL A 269 36.09 -4.30 2.50
N LYS A 270 36.70 -5.41 2.08
CA LYS A 270 38.15 -5.64 2.13
C LYS A 270 38.73 -5.55 0.72
N CYS A 271 39.75 -4.72 0.55
CA CYS A 271 40.43 -4.48 -0.72
C CYS A 271 41.90 -4.89 -0.62
N THR A 272 42.38 -5.74 -1.52
CA THR A 272 43.77 -6.24 -1.56
C THR A 272 44.35 -6.10 -2.96
N GLY A 273 45.66 -5.88 -3.10
CA GLY A 273 46.31 -5.70 -4.41
C GLY A 273 45.82 -4.47 -5.20
N THR A 274 45.22 -3.50 -4.50
CA THR A 274 44.70 -2.26 -5.07
C THR A 274 44.80 -1.14 -4.03
N GLN A 275 44.65 0.12 -4.44
CA GLN A 275 44.67 1.29 -3.55
C GLN A 275 43.51 2.25 -3.83
N ALA A 276 43.24 3.14 -2.87
CA ALA A 276 42.23 4.19 -2.98
C ALA A 276 42.62 5.22 -4.05
N ILE A 277 41.62 5.78 -4.72
CA ILE A 277 41.81 6.95 -5.60
C ILE A 277 41.54 8.21 -4.77
N LEU A 278 42.48 9.15 -4.78
CA LEU A 278 42.32 10.41 -4.07
C LEU A 278 41.09 11.17 -4.61
N ASN A 279 40.28 11.72 -3.69
CA ASN A 279 39.06 12.48 -4.00
C ASN A 279 37.98 11.74 -4.81
N THR A 280 38.04 10.41 -4.89
CA THR A 280 37.02 9.61 -5.59
C THR A 280 36.42 8.58 -4.61
N PRO A 281 35.25 8.86 -4.03
CA PRO A 281 34.65 7.98 -3.04
C PRO A 281 34.10 6.70 -3.68
N SER A 282 33.99 5.66 -2.87
CA SER A 282 33.25 4.43 -3.14
C SER A 282 31.89 4.48 -2.44
N TYR A 283 30.91 3.73 -2.93
CA TYR A 283 29.53 3.79 -2.47
C TYR A 283 29.01 2.40 -2.10
N LEU A 284 28.22 2.33 -1.02
CA LEU A 284 27.46 1.14 -0.66
C LEU A 284 25.99 1.52 -0.49
N THR A 285 25.13 0.87 -1.26
CA THR A 285 23.68 0.96 -1.13
C THR A 285 23.15 -0.31 -0.49
N VAL A 286 22.33 -0.17 0.54
CA VAL A 286 21.71 -1.27 1.27
C VAL A 286 20.22 -0.99 1.38
N MET A 287 19.38 -1.92 0.93
CA MET A 287 17.92 -1.80 0.97
C MET A 287 17.30 -3.08 1.53
N ARG A 288 16.45 -2.96 2.55
CA ARG A 288 15.66 -4.09 3.07
C ARG A 288 14.51 -4.34 2.11
N ILE A 289 14.45 -5.54 1.57
CA ILE A 289 13.41 -5.96 0.60
C ILE A 289 12.44 -6.97 1.19
N GLY A 290 12.74 -7.51 2.37
CA GLY A 290 11.88 -8.44 3.10
C GLY A 290 12.24 -8.50 4.58
N ALA A 291 11.26 -8.88 5.40
CA ALA A 291 11.47 -9.11 6.83
C ALA A 291 12.05 -10.51 7.10
#